data_AF-A0A662RH19-F1
#
_entry.id   AF-A0A662RH19-F1
#
_cell.length_a   1.000
_cell.length_b   1.000
_cell.length_c   1.000
_cell.angle_alpha   90.00
_cell.angle_beta   90.00
_cell.angle_gamma   90.00
#
_symmetry.space_group_name_H-M   'P 1'
#
loop_
_entity.id
_entity.type
_entity.pdbx_description
1 polymer ?
#
loop_
_entity_poly.entity_id
_entity_poly.type
_entity_poly.pdbx_seq_one_letter_code
_entity_poly.pdbx_strand_id
1 'polypeptide(L)' 'MRYEITGDNLQIVTLHLDGNEIVYAEAGAMNHMSPNMRMEAKMKGGLFSGIKRKL' A
#
# COMPACT_ATOMS: atom_id res chain seq x y z
N MET A 1 10.82 -11.26 -1.04
CA MET A 1 9.44 -10.96 -0.63
C MET A 1 8.77 -12.28 -0.32
N ARG A 2 8.25 -12.45 0.89
CA ARG A 2 7.45 -13.61 1.31
C ARG A 2 6.06 -13.14 1.72
N TYR A 3 5.06 -14.00 1.62
CA TYR A 3 3.69 -13.67 2.02
C TYR A 3 3.01 -14.84 2.74
N GLU A 4 2.04 -14.51 3.57
CA GLU A 4 1.14 -15.43 4.24
C GLU A 4 -0.29 -14.90 4.12
N ILE A 5 -1.24 -15.78 3.81
CA ILE A 5 -2.66 -15.44 3.81
C ILE A 5 -3.28 -16.11 5.02
N THR A 6 -3.93 -15.32 5.87
CA THR A 6 -4.60 -15.80 7.08
C THR A 6 -6.08 -15.43 7.03
N GLY A 7 -6.90 -16.21 7.74
CA GLY A 7 -8.35 -16.04 7.76
C GLY A 7 -9.09 -16.93 6.76
N ASP A 8 -10.40 -17.03 6.96
CA ASP A 8 -11.32 -17.81 6.13
C ASP A 8 -12.21 -16.85 5.31
N ASN A 9 -13.26 -16.30 5.93
CA ASN A 9 -14.15 -15.34 5.25
C ASN A 9 -13.56 -13.93 5.11
N LEU A 10 -12.75 -13.49 6.08
CA LEU A 10 -12.09 -12.18 6.08
C LEU A 10 -10.58 -12.39 6.04
N GLN A 11 -10.07 -12.54 4.83
CA GLN A 11 -8.67 -12.87 4.63
C GLN A 11 -7.79 -11.61 4.66
N ILE A 12 -6.59 -11.77 5.22
CA ILE A 12 -5.55 -10.75 5.20
C ILE A 12 -4.28 -11.37 4.63
N VAL A 13 -3.60 -10.63 3.75
CA VAL A 13 -2.25 -10.96 3.29
C VAL A 13 -1.22 -10.21 4.13
N THR A 14 -0.38 -10.95 4.82
CA THR A 14 0.78 -10.42 5.54
C THR A 14 2.01 -10.55 4.64
N LEU A 15 2.70 -9.44 4.41
CA LEU A 15 3.92 -9.41 3.60
C LEU A 15 5.15 -9.28 4.49
N HIS A 16 6.14 -10.15 4.27
CA HIS A 16 7.47 -10.03 4.86
C HIS A 16 8.43 -9.48 3.80
N LEU A 17 8.85 -8.24 4.02
CA LEU A 17 9.77 -7.52 3.17
C LEU A 17 11.15 -7.50 3.81
N ASP A 18 12.17 -7.83 3.02
CA ASP A 18 13.56 -7.58 3.41
C ASP A 18 13.89 -6.08 3.20
N GLY A 19 14.99 -5.57 3.78
CA GLY A 19 15.23 -4.12 3.93
C GLY A 19 15.28 -3.27 2.65
N ASN A 20 15.36 -3.91 1.49
CA ASN A 20 15.48 -3.34 0.16
C ASN A 20 14.25 -3.62 -0.71
N GLU A 21 13.18 -4.15 -0.12
CA GLU A 21 11.92 -4.45 -0.78
C GLU A 21 10.85 -3.41 -0.44
N ILE A 22 9.99 -3.12 -1.42
CA ILE A 22 8.92 -2.12 -1.32
C ILE A 22 7.66 -2.74 -1.90
N VAL A 23 6.51 -2.44 -1.30
CA VAL A 23 5.20 -2.80 -1.84
C VAL A 23 4.37 -1.54 -2.09
N TYR A 24 3.61 -1.55 -3.19
CA TYR A 24 2.60 -0.55 -3.48
C TYR A 24 1.22 -1.14 -3.22
N ALA A 25 0.38 -0.38 -2.52
CA ALA A 25 -1.01 -0.73 -2.28
C ALA A 25 -1.91 0.49 -2.51
N GLU A 26 -3.19 0.24 -2.77
CA GLU A 26 -4.18 1.31 -2.87
C GLU A 26 -4.47 1.92 -1.49
N ALA A 27 -4.95 3.16 -1.48
CA ALA A 27 -5.35 3.82 -0.25
C ALA A 27 -6.45 3.01 0.44
N GLY A 28 -6.25 2.70 1.73
CA GLY A 28 -7.19 1.90 2.52
C GLY A 28 -6.99 0.38 2.45
N ALA A 29 -6.10 -0.14 1.60
CA ALA A 29 -5.80 -1.57 1.57
C ALA A 29 -4.92 -2.05 2.74
N MET A 30 -4.18 -1.13 3.40
CA MET A 30 -3.31 -1.45 4.52
C MET A 30 -4.13 -1.57 5.82
N ASN A 31 -4.02 -2.73 6.49
CA ASN A 31 -4.67 -2.98 7.78
C ASN A 31 -3.75 -2.60 8.96
N HIS A 32 -2.51 -3.10 8.98
CA HIS A 32 -1.51 -2.83 10.01
C HIS A 32 -0.08 -2.98 9.44
N MET A 33 0.92 -2.49 10.17
CA MET A 33 2.34 -2.59 9.81
C MET A 33 3.23 -2.73 11.06
N SER A 34 4.40 -3.35 10.90
CA SER A 34 5.40 -3.43 11.97
C SER A 34 6.07 -2.07 12.23
N PRO A 35 6.66 -1.83 13.41
CA PRO A 35 7.24 -0.52 13.77
C PRO A 35 8.40 -0.05 12.88
N ASN A 36 9.08 -0.97 12.19
CA ASN A 36 10.20 -0.68 11.28
C ASN A 36 9.76 -0.36 9.85
N MET A 37 8.46 -0.46 9.53
CA MET A 37 7.95 -0.10 8.21
C MET A 37 7.76 1.41 8.06
N ARG A 38 7.93 1.91 6.84
CA ARG A 38 7.64 3.28 6.45
C ARG A 38 6.58 3.29 5.35
N MET A 39 5.48 3.98 5.60
CA MET A 39 4.42 4.21 4.61
C MET A 39 4.57 5.61 4.00
N GLU A 40 4.50 5.71 2.68
CA GLU A 40 4.45 6.98 1.96
C GLU A 40 3.14 7.08 1.17
N ALA A 41 2.33 8.08 1.48
CA ALA A 41 1.11 8.36 0.73
C ALA A 41 1.43 9.24 -0.48
N LYS A 42 1.28 8.68 -1.70
CA LYS A 42 1.44 9.44 -2.95
C LYS A 42 0.07 9.68 -3.59
N MET A 43 -0.32 10.94 -3.75
CA MET A 43 -1.46 11.29 -4.59
C MET A 43 -1.14 11.00 -6.05
N LYS A 44 -1.77 9.98 -6.63
CA LYS A 44 -1.78 9.80 -8.08
C LYS A 44 -2.51 10.99 -8.73
N GLY A 45 -1.79 11.77 -9.53
CA GLY A 45 -2.31 12.89 -10.31
C GLY A 45 -1.89 14.28 -9.81
N GLY A 46 -1.41 14.44 -8.58
CA GLY A 46 -1.09 15.76 -8.02
C GLY A 46 -2.32 16.69 -7.92
N LEU A 47 -2.15 17.81 -7.21
CA LEU A 47 -3.22 18.77 -6.90
C LEU A 47 -3.97 19.29 -8.15
N PHE A 48 -3.27 19.37 -9.28
CA PHE A 48 -3.78 19.95 -10.52
C PHE A 48 -4.20 18.95 -11.59
N SER A 49 -4.20 17.63 -11.32
CA SER A 49 -4.64 16.64 -12.33
C SER A 49 -6.08 16.86 -12.82
N GLY A 50 -6.97 17.30 -11.94
CA GLY A 50 -8.34 17.63 -12.31
C GLY A 50 -8.43 18.79 -13.30
N ILE A 51 -7.54 19.77 -13.18
CA ILE A 51 -7.48 20.92 -14.09
C ILE A 51 -6.90 20.47 -15.45
N LYS A 52 -5.85 19.64 -15.46
CA LYS A 52 -5.28 19.08 -16.70
C LYS A 52 -6.24 18.20 -17.49
N ARG A 53 -7.17 17.50 -16.84
CA ARG A 53 -8.19 16.68 -17.53
C ARG A 53 -9.30 17.53 -18.19
N LYS A 54 -9.44 18.80 -17.79
CA LYS A 54 -10.48 19.70 -18.29
C LYS A 54 -10.00 20.60 -19.43
N LEU A 55 -8.70 20.84 -19.53
CA LEU A 55 -8.05 21.62 -20.59
C LEU A 55 -7.72 20.75 -21.81
#